data_AF-A0A953DZW1-F1
#
_entry.id   AF-A0A953DZW1-F1
#
_cell.length_a   1.000
_cell.length_b   1.000
_cell.length_c   1.000
_cell.angle_alpha   90.00
_cell.angle_beta   90.00
_cell.angle_gamma   90.00
#
_symmetry.space_group_name_H-M   'P 1'
#
loop_
_entity.id
_entity.type
_entity.pdbx_description
1 polymer ?
#
loop_
_entity_poly.entity_id
_entity_poly.type
_entity_poly.pdbx_seq_one_letter_code
_entity_poly.pdbx_strand_id
1 'polypeptide(L)' 'MRIVGDPPTSEEFPSQADAESWLGEQRSLLASGVARVTLSHDGRAVYGPMSLDAP' A
#
# COMPACT_ATOMS: atom_id res chain seq x y z
N MET A 1 -1.47 -27.05 3.17
CA MET A 1 -2.36 -26.00 2.62
C MET A 1 -1.61 -24.69 2.64
N ARG A 2 -1.11 -24.21 1.49
CA ARG A 2 -0.49 -22.89 1.39
C ARG A 2 -1.52 -22.01 0.70
N ILE A 3 -2.23 -21.18 1.46
CA ILE A 3 -3.04 -20.12 0.89
C ILE A 3 -2.03 -19.10 0.37
N VAL A 4 -1.59 -19.26 -0.88
CA VAL A 4 -1.06 -18.14 -1.64
C VAL A 4 -2.31 -17.37 -2.01
N GLY A 5 -2.66 -16.38 -1.18
CA GLY A 5 -3.65 -15.39 -1.59
C GLY A 5 -3.18 -14.81 -2.90
N ASP A 6 -4.12 -14.59 -3.83
CA ASP A 6 -3.86 -13.81 -5.04
C ASP A 6 -2.98 -12.60 -4.65
N PRO A 7 -1.85 -12.35 -5.34
CA PRO A 7 -1.02 -11.22 -4.98
C PRO A 7 -1.94 -10.00 -4.94
N PRO A 8 -1.96 -9.21 -3.84
CA PRO A 8 -2.76 -7.99 -3.82
C PRO A 8 -2.40 -7.24 -5.10
N THR A 9 -3.40 -6.81 -5.86
CA THR A 9 -3.23 -6.10 -7.13
C THR A 9 -2.23 -4.96 -6.89
N SER A 10 -0.96 -5.19 -7.24
CA SER A 10 0.09 -4.21 -7.02
C SER A 10 -0.15 -3.11 -8.03
N GLU A 11 -0.64 -1.98 -7.54
CA GLU A 11 -0.78 -0.79 -8.37
C GLU A 11 0.59 -0.15 -8.56
N GLU A 12 0.95 0.04 -9.83
CA GLU A 12 2.18 0.68 -10.24
C GLU A 12 1.95 2.17 -10.40
N PHE A 13 2.87 2.98 -9.87
CA PHE A 13 2.77 4.44 -9.91
C PHE A 13 3.97 5.04 -10.64
N PRO A 14 3.77 6.03 -11.51
CA PRO A 14 4.85 6.68 -12.25
C PRO A 14 5.76 7.53 -11.35
N SER A 15 5.29 7.93 -10.17
CA SER A 15 6.09 8.60 -9.15
C SER A 15 5.65 8.26 -7.73
N GLN A 16 6.51 8.55 -6.75
CA GLN A 16 6.16 8.45 -5.32
C GLN A 16 4.99 9.38 -4.95
N ALA A 17 4.93 10.58 -5.53
CA ALA A 17 3.85 11.52 -5.25
C ALA A 17 2.49 10.94 -5.69
N ASP A 18 2.45 10.26 -6.84
CA ASP A 18 1.23 9.60 -7.32
C ASP A 18 0.81 8.45 -6.39
N ALA A 19 1.78 7.67 -5.90
CA ALA A 19 1.53 6.62 -4.92
C ALA A 19 0.99 7.17 -3.58
N GLU A 20 1.51 8.30 -3.12
CA GLU A 20 1.05 8.98 -1.89
C GLU A 20 -0.34 9.58 -2.06
N SER A 21 -0.63 10.19 -3.21
CA SER A 21 -1.98 10.69 -3.55
C SER A 21 -3.00 9.56 -3.57
N TRP A 22 -2.68 8.45 -4.26
CA TRP A 22 -3.53 7.26 -4.28
C TRP A 22 -3.78 6.69 -2.87
N LEU A 23 -2.74 6.62 -2.05
CA LEU A 23 -2.84 6.15 -0.66
C LEU A 23 -3.79 7.04 0.17
N GLY A 24 -3.78 8.34 -0.11
CA GLY A 24 -4.72 9.30 0.48
C GLY A 24 -6.17 9.05 0.08
N GLU A 25 -6.41 8.61 -1.16
CA GLU A 25 -7.75 8.31 -1.70
C GLU A 25 -8.27 6.94 -1.26
N GLN A 26 -7.40 5.94 -1.09
CA GLN A 26 -7.76 4.58 -0.67
C GLN A 26 -7.97 4.43 0.84
N ARG A 27 -8.75 5.34 1.44
CA ARG A 27 -9.17 5.25 2.86
C ARG A 27 -10.00 4.00 3.16
N SER A 28 -10.64 3.40 2.16
CA SER A 28 -11.37 2.13 2.25
C SER A 28 -10.48 0.94 2.64
N LEU A 29 -9.16 1.03 2.44
CA LEU A 29 -8.23 -0.02 2.86
C LEU A 29 -8.21 -0.18 4.40
N LEU A 30 -8.34 0.91 5.16
CA LEU A 30 -8.54 0.85 6.62
C LEU A 30 -9.79 0.07 6.99
N ALA A 31 -10.90 0.37 6.33
CA ALA A 31 -12.17 -0.32 6.54
C ALA A 31 -12.08 -1.81 6.19
N SER A 32 -11.11 -2.19 5.36
CA SER A 32 -10.81 -3.57 4.97
C SER A 32 -9.80 -4.25 5.92
N GLY A 33 -9.36 -3.57 6.99
CA GLY A 33 -8.43 -4.10 7.99
C GLY A 33 -6.94 -3.92 7.67
N VAL A 34 -6.60 -3.16 6.63
CA VAL A 34 -5.21 -2.80 6.34
C VAL A 34 -4.76 -1.72 7.31
N ALA A 35 -3.76 -2.02 8.14
CA ALA A 35 -3.25 -1.09 9.15
C ALA A 35 -2.04 -0.27 8.67
N ARG A 36 -1.22 -0.85 7.78
CA ARG A 36 0.03 -0.24 7.32
C ARG A 36 0.28 -0.51 5.85
N VAL A 37 0.90 0.47 5.19
CA VAL A 37 1.29 0.39 3.77
C VAL A 37 2.79 0.67 3.63
N THR A 38 3.41 0.02 2.67
CA THR A 38 4.83 0.19 2.32
C THR A 38 4.90 0.40 0.81
N LEU A 39 5.54 1.49 0.37
CA LEU A 39 5.86 1.69 -1.03
C LEU A 39 7.16 0.96 -1.36
N SER A 40 7.15 0.26 -2.48
CA SER A 40 8.30 -0.48 -2.99
C SER A 40 8.66 0.00 -4.39
N HIS A 41 9.96 0.04 -4.69
CA HIS A 41 10.52 0.29 -6.01
C HIS A 41 11.42 -0.89 -6.38
N ASP A 42 11.19 -1.52 -7.53
CA ASP A 42 11.89 -2.73 -7.97
C ASP A 42 11.94 -3.84 -6.90
N GLY A 43 10.82 -4.06 -6.22
CA GLY A 43 10.70 -5.08 -5.17
C GLY A 43 11.42 -4.75 -3.86
N ARG A 44 12.01 -3.55 -3.74
CA ARG A 44 12.62 -3.06 -2.51
C ARG A 44 11.71 -2.03 -1.84
N ALA A 45 11.41 -2.22 -0.56
CA ALA A 45 10.74 -1.20 0.23
C ALA A 45 11.59 0.08 0.26
N VAL A 46 11.05 1.16 -0.31
CA VAL A 46 11.70 2.49 -0.35
C VAL A 46 11.06 3.45 0.63
N TYR A 47 9.84 3.17 1.09
CA TYR A 47 9.10 4.05 1.98
C TYR A 47 8.11 3.26 2.84
N GLY A 48 8.15 3.41 4.17
CA GLY A 48 7.24 2.75 5.12
C GLY A 48 7.95 1.83 6.14
N PRO A 49 7.17 1.14 7.00
CA PRO A 49 5.71 1.03 6.97
C PRO A 49 5.02 2.24 7.63
N MET A 50 4.12 2.90 6.89
CA MET A 50 3.30 4.00 7.40
C MET A 50 1.96 3.49 7.87
N SER A 51 1.50 3.97 9.02
CA SER A 51 0.13 3.74 9.49
C SER A 51 -0.85 4.44 8.57
N LEU A 52 -1.94 3.75 8.26
CA LEU A 52 -3.09 4.36 7.60
C LEU A 52 -3.98 5.13 8.60
N ASP A 53 -3.78 4.95 9.91
CA ASP A 53 -4.48 5.69 10.95
C ASP A 53 -4.31 7.21 10.76
N ALA A 54 -5.40 7.96 10.92
CA ALA A 54 -5.29 9.41 11.05
C ALA A 54 -4.52 9.74 12.35
N PRO A 55 -3.69 10.81 12.36
CA PRO A 55 -2.92 11.20 13.54
C PRO A 55 -3.79 11.56 14.75
#